data_AF-A0AAW5VQ48-F1
#
_entry.id   AF-A0AAW5VQ48-F1
#
_cell.length_a   1.000
_cell.length_b   1.000
_cell.length_c   1.000
_cell.angle_alpha   90.00
_cell.angle_beta   90.00
_cell.angle_gamma   90.00
#
_symmetry.space_group_name_H-M   'P 1'
#
loop_
_entity.id
_entity.type
_entity.pdbx_description
1 polymer ?
#
loop_
_entity_poly.entity_id
_entity_poly.type
_entity_poly.pdbx_seq_one_letter_code
_entity_poly.pdbx_strand_id
1 'polypeptide(L)'
;MAIIFDRIFKFFYKYISYSFAIISFSLLGAFFGAFYAYFFGSALIPDFTTENHPQVVRVFLVTTALAALGHSIEFGILSPFGFTGFRSDIKKLNAILKPNETIRHKDIFVLESLLNTIINFPKENMYAAFRYAVFIFISVSVTHIIYKHPLYELAFIFVGWLTAAFVYGGFSYIISDYFTGSKRVEIKKILSFRDVTIHKNHGIMSL
;
A
#
# COMPACT_ATOMS: atom_id res chain seq x y z
N MET A 1 -8.24 -9.51 -19.57
CA MET A 1 -7.45 -8.73 -18.58
C MET A 1 -7.69 -9.16 -17.14
N ALA A 2 -8.94 -9.22 -16.63
CA ALA A 2 -9.24 -9.58 -15.23
C ALA A 2 -8.64 -10.91 -14.73
N ILE A 3 -8.53 -11.92 -15.60
CA ILE A 3 -7.96 -13.24 -15.28
C ILE A 3 -6.47 -13.16 -14.89
N ILE A 4 -5.71 -12.24 -15.49
CA ILE A 4 -4.27 -12.09 -15.22
C ILE A 4 -4.04 -11.44 -13.86
N PHE A 5 -4.77 -10.36 -13.57
CA PHE A 5 -4.70 -9.68 -12.27
C PHE A 5 -5.05 -10.61 -11.11
N ASP A 6 -6.12 -11.40 -11.25
CA ASP A 6 -6.51 -12.38 -10.23
C ASP A 6 -5.46 -13.49 -10.05
N ARG A 7 -4.83 -13.97 -11.14
CA ARG A 7 -3.74 -14.96 -11.05
C ARG A 7 -2.53 -14.41 -10.32
N ILE A 8 -2.10 -13.18 -10.62
CA ILE A 8 -0.96 -12.53 -9.96
C ILE A 8 -1.27 -12.30 -8.48
N PHE A 9 -2.47 -11.80 -8.17
CA PHE A 9 -2.92 -11.63 -6.78
C PHE A 9 -2.88 -12.96 -6.03
N LYS A 10 -3.49 -14.01 -6.59
CA LYS A 10 -3.50 -15.35 -5.98
C LYS A 10 -2.10 -15.91 -5.81
N PHE A 11 -1.18 -15.65 -6.73
CA PHE A 11 0.22 -16.04 -6.60
C PHE A 11 0.86 -15.39 -5.38
N PHE A 12 0.83 -14.06 -5.28
CA PHE A 12 1.41 -13.37 -4.12
C PHE A 12 0.71 -13.72 -2.81
N TYR A 13 -0.60 -13.86 -2.83
CA TYR A 13 -1.37 -14.24 -1.65
C TYR A 13 -1.01 -15.66 -1.18
N LYS A 14 -0.84 -16.59 -2.11
CA LYS A 14 -0.51 -17.99 -1.80
C LYS A 14 0.91 -18.15 -1.24
N TYR A 15 1.88 -17.46 -1.84
CA TYR A 15 3.29 -17.69 -1.54
C TYR A 15 3.91 -16.67 -0.58
N ILE A 16 3.26 -15.51 -0.37
CA ILE A 16 3.81 -14.42 0.44
C ILE A 16 2.82 -14.03 1.53
N SER A 17 1.86 -13.15 1.24
CA SER A 17 0.85 -12.72 2.21
C SER A 17 -0.29 -11.95 1.55
N TYR A 18 -1.43 -11.84 2.25
CA TYR A 18 -2.60 -11.11 1.77
C TYR A 18 -2.30 -9.63 1.54
N SER A 19 -1.69 -8.98 2.52
CA SER A 19 -1.43 -7.53 2.47
C SER A 19 -0.40 -7.20 1.39
N PHE A 20 0.67 -7.99 1.27
CA PHE A 20 1.65 -7.83 0.19
C PHE A 20 1.04 -8.03 -1.20
N ALA A 21 0.15 -9.01 -1.36
CA ALA A 21 -0.53 -9.25 -2.62
C ALA A 21 -1.34 -8.05 -3.10
N ILE A 22 -1.87 -7.23 -2.19
CA ILE A 22 -2.60 -5.99 -2.53
C ILE A 22 -1.63 -4.88 -2.88
N ILE A 23 -0.62 -4.64 -2.03
CA ILE A 23 0.27 -3.49 -2.22
C ILE A 23 1.23 -3.66 -3.41
N SER A 24 1.50 -4.88 -3.87
CA SER A 24 2.29 -5.10 -5.09
C SER A 24 1.66 -4.43 -6.31
N PHE A 25 0.33 -4.38 -6.39
CA PHE A 25 -0.37 -3.59 -7.39
C PHE A 25 -0.26 -2.09 -7.11
N SER A 26 -0.33 -1.67 -5.84
CA SER A 26 -0.17 -0.25 -5.46
C SER A 26 1.22 0.30 -5.84
N LEU A 27 2.27 -0.52 -5.77
CA LEU A 27 3.63 -0.18 -6.18
C LEU A 27 3.73 0.14 -7.69
N LEU A 28 2.84 -0.38 -8.53
CA LEU A 28 2.76 0.03 -9.94
C LEU A 28 2.36 1.51 -10.06
N GLY A 29 1.47 1.99 -9.18
CA GLY A 29 1.14 3.41 -9.08
C GLY A 29 2.33 4.26 -8.63
N ALA A 30 3.18 3.73 -7.74
CA ALA A 30 4.42 4.38 -7.34
C ALA A 30 5.35 4.59 -8.54
N PHE A 31 5.44 3.60 -9.44
CA PHE A 31 6.23 3.67 -10.66
C PHE A 31 5.72 4.80 -11.57
N PHE A 32 4.41 4.89 -11.81
CA PHE A 32 3.84 6.00 -12.60
C PHE A 32 4.10 7.36 -11.95
N GLY A 33 3.95 7.48 -10.63
CA GLY A 33 4.26 8.71 -9.89
C GLY A 33 5.73 9.11 -10.00
N ALA A 34 6.65 8.15 -9.87
CA ALA A 34 8.09 8.38 -9.98
C ALA A 34 8.50 8.81 -11.41
N PHE A 35 7.97 8.14 -12.44
CA PHE A 35 8.20 8.52 -13.84
C PHE A 35 7.69 9.92 -14.12
N TYR A 36 6.49 10.24 -13.66
CA TYR A 36 5.92 11.57 -13.81
C TYR A 36 6.81 12.63 -13.13
N ALA A 37 7.25 12.41 -11.89
CA ALA A 37 8.11 13.34 -11.17
C ALA A 37 9.43 13.59 -11.92
N TYR A 38 10.05 12.55 -12.48
CA TYR A 38 11.27 12.68 -13.25
C TYR A 38 11.07 13.53 -14.51
N PHE A 39 10.06 13.22 -15.33
CA PHE A 39 9.77 13.98 -16.54
C PHE A 39 9.35 15.43 -16.25
N PHE A 40 8.60 15.64 -15.16
CA PHE A 40 8.24 16.98 -14.70
C PHE A 40 9.49 17.80 -14.35
N GLY A 41 10.44 17.20 -13.62
CA GLY A 41 11.74 17.83 -13.32
C GLY A 41 12.52 18.17 -14.59
N SER A 42 12.68 17.20 -15.50
CA SER A 42 13.38 17.40 -16.78
C SER A 42 12.73 18.44 -17.69
N ALA A 43 11.42 18.67 -17.59
CA ALA A 43 10.73 19.63 -18.43
C ALA A 43 10.76 21.07 -17.88
N LEU A 44 10.83 21.24 -16.56
CA LEU A 44 10.63 22.55 -15.90
C LEU A 44 11.87 23.12 -15.23
N ILE A 45 12.83 22.27 -14.85
CA ILE A 45 14.09 22.73 -14.30
C ILE A 45 15.06 22.94 -15.47
N PRO A 46 15.56 24.17 -15.70
CA PRO A 46 16.51 24.44 -16.77
C PRO A 46 17.73 23.53 -16.66
N ASP A 47 18.16 22.96 -17.79
CA ASP A 47 19.32 22.08 -17.88
C ASP A 47 19.28 20.83 -16.96
N PHE A 48 18.10 20.41 -16.49
CA PHE A 48 17.97 19.21 -15.66
C PHE A 48 18.22 17.94 -16.48
N THR A 49 19.45 17.44 -16.38
CA THR A 49 19.93 16.25 -17.06
C THR A 49 20.67 15.34 -16.09
N THR A 50 20.88 14.09 -16.48
CA THR A 50 21.75 13.17 -15.74
C THR A 50 23.20 13.64 -15.67
N GLU A 51 23.61 14.56 -16.55
CA GLU A 51 24.96 15.12 -16.60
C GLU A 51 25.10 16.31 -15.64
N ASN A 52 24.06 17.15 -15.53
CA ASN A 52 24.08 18.35 -14.68
C ASN A 52 23.64 18.06 -13.24
N HIS A 53 22.80 17.05 -13.02
CA HIS A 53 22.30 16.66 -11.69
C HIS A 53 22.51 15.17 -11.37
N PRO A 54 23.72 14.59 -11.59
CA PRO A 54 23.94 13.15 -11.48
C PRO A 54 23.66 12.61 -10.08
N GLN A 55 24.00 13.37 -9.04
CA GLN A 55 23.80 12.96 -7.65
C GLN A 55 22.33 12.97 -7.26
N VAL A 56 21.58 13.97 -7.73
CA VAL A 56 20.13 14.08 -7.49
C VAL A 56 19.39 12.91 -8.14
N VAL A 57 19.69 12.61 -9.41
CA VAL A 57 19.09 11.48 -10.12
C VAL A 57 19.46 10.15 -9.46
N ARG A 58 20.73 9.95 -9.10
CA ARG A 58 21.16 8.73 -8.42
C ARG A 58 20.47 8.53 -7.07
N VAL A 59 20.37 9.60 -6.26
CA VAL A 59 19.66 9.54 -4.98
C VAL A 59 18.17 9.28 -5.18
N PHE A 60 17.54 9.89 -6.17
CA PHE A 60 16.14 9.62 -6.50
C PHE A 60 15.91 8.15 -6.83
N LEU A 61 16.75 7.55 -7.68
CA LEU A 61 16.64 6.12 -8.05
C LEU A 61 16.85 5.20 -6.83
N VAL A 62 17.91 5.44 -6.05
CA VAL A 62 18.23 4.63 -4.86
C VAL A 62 17.13 4.74 -3.81
N THR A 63 16.68 5.96 -3.50
CA THR A 63 15.65 6.18 -2.47
C THR A 63 14.29 5.66 -2.91
N THR A 64 13.96 5.72 -4.20
CA THR A 64 12.75 5.09 -4.75
C THR A 64 12.80 3.57 -4.61
N ALA A 65 13.93 2.94 -4.92
CA ALA A 65 14.11 1.50 -4.73
C ALA A 65 14.00 1.11 -3.24
N LEU A 66 14.65 1.85 -2.35
CA LEU A 66 14.57 1.65 -0.90
C LEU A 66 13.16 1.86 -0.37
N ALA A 67 12.43 2.86 -0.87
CA ALA A 67 11.04 3.11 -0.52
C ALA A 67 10.13 1.96 -0.95
N ALA A 68 10.30 1.43 -2.17
CA ALA A 68 9.53 0.28 -2.65
C ALA A 68 9.81 -0.99 -1.82
N LEU A 69 11.08 -1.24 -1.49
CA LEU A 69 11.48 -2.35 -0.61
C LEU A 69 10.93 -2.16 0.81
N GLY A 70 11.07 -0.97 1.38
CA GLY A 70 10.53 -0.62 2.70
C GLY A 70 9.03 -0.85 2.76
N HIS A 71 8.29 -0.35 1.77
CA HIS A 71 6.84 -0.53 1.69
C HIS A 71 6.48 -2.02 1.55
N SER A 72 7.23 -2.77 0.74
CA SER A 72 7.06 -4.21 0.60
C SER A 72 7.26 -4.96 1.91
N ILE A 73 8.29 -4.60 2.69
CA ILE A 73 8.58 -5.16 4.01
C ILE A 73 7.49 -4.81 5.02
N GLU A 74 7.05 -3.54 5.05
CA GLU A 74 5.99 -3.08 5.96
C GLU A 74 4.72 -3.93 5.82
N PHE A 75 4.38 -4.35 4.60
CA PHE A 75 3.19 -5.14 4.28
C PHE A 75 3.42 -6.65 4.18
N GLY A 76 4.63 -7.12 4.51
CA GLY A 76 4.89 -8.53 4.75
C GLY A 76 5.39 -9.32 3.53
N ILE A 77 6.22 -8.73 2.67
CA ILE A 77 6.97 -9.50 1.64
C ILE A 77 7.82 -10.61 2.26
N LEU A 78 8.29 -10.42 3.50
CA LEU A 78 9.10 -11.36 4.25
C LEU A 78 8.28 -12.37 5.07
N SER A 79 6.97 -12.47 4.83
CA SER A 79 6.10 -13.42 5.53
C SER A 79 6.56 -14.88 5.41
N PRO A 80 7.13 -15.35 4.27
CA PRO A 80 7.71 -16.69 4.18
C PRO A 80 8.86 -16.96 5.17
N PHE A 81 9.51 -15.90 5.66
CA PHE A 81 10.59 -15.95 6.64
C PHE A 81 10.10 -15.66 8.07
N GLY A 82 8.78 -15.68 8.30
CA GLY A 82 8.16 -15.44 9.61
C GLY A 82 7.88 -13.97 9.95
N PHE A 83 8.24 -13.02 9.07
CA PHE A 83 7.96 -11.61 9.29
C PHE A 83 6.68 -11.17 8.55
N THR A 84 5.56 -11.17 9.26
CA THR A 84 4.23 -10.95 8.68
C THR A 84 3.83 -9.48 8.48
N GLY A 85 4.79 -8.57 8.53
CA GLY A 85 4.58 -7.12 8.38
C GLY A 85 5.03 -6.35 9.63
N PHE A 86 5.10 -5.02 9.53
CA PHE A 86 5.64 -4.18 10.59
C PHE A 86 4.60 -3.87 11.68
N ARG A 87 3.40 -3.44 11.27
CA ARG A 87 2.33 -2.98 12.17
C ARG A 87 1.41 -4.11 12.62
N SER A 88 0.84 -3.98 13.82
CA SER A 88 -0.06 -4.96 14.44
C SER A 88 -1.24 -5.35 13.52
N ASP A 89 -1.87 -4.36 12.89
CA ASP A 89 -2.99 -4.56 11.97
C ASP A 89 -2.62 -5.39 10.74
N ILE A 90 -1.46 -5.12 10.15
CA ILE A 90 -0.94 -5.85 8.98
C ILE A 90 -0.58 -7.28 9.38
N LYS A 91 0.12 -7.46 10.51
CA LYS A 91 0.45 -8.78 11.07
C LYS A 91 -0.81 -9.60 11.28
N LYS A 92 -1.87 -8.98 11.82
CA LYS A 92 -3.16 -9.61 12.06
C LYS A 92 -3.85 -10.02 10.77
N LEU A 93 -3.87 -9.17 9.74
CA LEU A 93 -4.41 -9.53 8.42
C LEU A 93 -3.68 -10.76 7.86
N ASN A 94 -2.35 -10.71 7.84
CA ASN A 94 -1.52 -11.77 7.27
C ASN A 94 -1.55 -13.07 8.09
N ALA A 95 -1.83 -13.00 9.38
CA ALA A 95 -1.99 -14.17 10.24
C ALA A 95 -3.36 -14.85 10.10
N ILE A 96 -4.44 -14.06 9.94
CA ILE A 96 -5.82 -14.58 9.89
C ILE A 96 -6.22 -14.97 8.46
N LEU A 97 -5.86 -14.16 7.46
CA LEU A 97 -6.18 -14.41 6.06
C LEU A 97 -5.08 -15.27 5.44
N LYS A 98 -5.21 -16.58 5.59
CA LYS A 98 -4.33 -17.55 4.93
C LYS A 98 -5.01 -18.18 3.72
N PRO A 99 -4.26 -18.49 2.64
CA PRO A 99 -4.82 -18.94 1.36
C PRO A 99 -5.66 -20.22 1.44
N ASN A 100 -5.36 -21.11 2.39
CA ASN A 100 -6.03 -22.41 2.53
C ASN A 100 -6.89 -22.53 3.81
N GLU A 101 -7.09 -21.43 4.56
CA GLU A 101 -7.91 -21.45 5.77
C GLU A 101 -9.23 -20.70 5.54
N THR A 102 -10.35 -21.31 5.91
CA THR A 102 -11.64 -20.63 5.93
C THR A 102 -11.79 -19.80 7.20
N ILE A 103 -12.27 -18.57 7.05
CA ILE A 103 -12.56 -17.68 8.18
C ILE A 103 -13.89 -17.99 8.84
N ARG A 104 -14.73 -18.87 8.24
CA ARG A 104 -16.08 -19.18 8.70
C ARG A 104 -16.17 -19.82 10.09
N HIS A 105 -15.07 -20.34 10.64
CA HIS A 105 -15.03 -20.95 11.97
C HIS A 105 -14.41 -20.05 13.04
N LYS A 106 -13.89 -18.87 12.66
CA LYS A 106 -13.33 -17.92 13.62
C LYS A 106 -14.43 -17.37 14.53
N ASP A 107 -14.06 -16.94 15.72
CA ASP A 107 -14.96 -16.30 16.68
C ASP A 107 -15.53 -14.97 16.15
N ILE A 108 -16.70 -14.54 16.65
CA ILE A 108 -17.38 -13.31 16.21
C ILE A 108 -16.51 -12.08 16.47
N PHE A 109 -15.93 -11.95 17.66
CA PHE A 109 -15.08 -10.80 17.98
C PHE A 109 -13.84 -10.75 17.10
N VAL A 110 -13.28 -11.90 16.74
CA VAL A 110 -12.16 -12.00 15.80
C VAL A 110 -12.58 -11.52 14.41
N LEU A 111 -13.77 -11.90 13.94
CA LEU A 111 -14.30 -11.50 12.63
C LEU A 111 -14.64 -10.01 12.55
N GLU A 112 -15.26 -9.42 13.58
CA GLU A 112 -15.51 -7.98 13.65
C GLU A 112 -14.21 -7.18 13.67
N SER A 113 -13.27 -7.64 14.50
CA SER A 113 -11.95 -7.02 14.60
C SER A 113 -11.20 -7.12 13.27
N LEU A 114 -11.29 -8.25 12.56
CA LEU A 114 -10.74 -8.42 11.22
C LEU A 114 -11.42 -7.49 10.20
N LEU A 115 -12.75 -7.39 10.24
CA LEU A 115 -13.52 -6.52 9.35
C LEU A 115 -13.08 -5.06 9.48
N ASN A 116 -12.93 -4.56 10.71
CA ASN A 116 -12.44 -3.22 10.99
C ASN A 116 -11.02 -3.00 10.44
N THR A 117 -10.13 -3.97 10.64
CA THR A 117 -8.77 -3.90 10.08
C THR A 117 -8.80 -3.84 8.55
N ILE A 118 -9.63 -4.64 7.88
CA ILE A 118 -9.76 -4.62 6.41
C ILE A 118 -10.38 -3.31 5.91
N ILE A 119 -11.35 -2.74 6.62
CA ILE A 119 -11.97 -1.44 6.27
C ILE A 119 -10.94 -0.30 6.35
N ASN A 120 -10.04 -0.33 7.32
CA ASN A 120 -9.03 0.71 7.49
C ASN A 120 -7.80 0.51 6.60
N PHE A 121 -7.56 -0.72 6.12
CA PHE A 121 -6.40 -1.06 5.30
C PHE A 121 -6.12 -0.11 4.12
N PRO A 122 -7.10 0.35 3.32
CA PRO A 122 -6.85 1.30 2.24
C PRO A 122 -6.26 2.64 2.72
N LYS A 123 -6.71 3.14 3.88
CA LYS A 123 -6.16 4.36 4.49
C LYS A 123 -4.73 4.11 4.97
N GLU A 124 -4.49 2.97 5.61
CA GLU A 124 -3.15 2.62 6.11
C GLU A 124 -2.13 2.48 4.98
N ASN A 125 -2.50 1.87 3.85
CA ASN A 125 -1.66 1.78 2.67
C ASN A 125 -1.39 3.17 2.04
N MET A 126 -2.42 4.02 1.95
CA MET A 126 -2.25 5.40 1.49
C MET A 126 -1.27 6.18 2.39
N TYR A 127 -1.40 6.07 3.72
CA TYR A 127 -0.48 6.73 4.65
C TYR A 127 0.95 6.21 4.52
N ALA A 128 1.13 4.90 4.35
CA ALA A 128 2.45 4.32 4.10
C ALA A 128 3.05 4.87 2.80
N ALA A 129 2.27 4.90 1.70
CA ALA A 129 2.68 5.48 0.42
C ALA A 129 3.14 6.94 0.57
N PHE A 130 2.38 7.77 1.31
CA PHE A 130 2.78 9.15 1.60
C PHE A 130 4.07 9.24 2.42
N ARG A 131 4.24 8.44 3.48
CA ARG A 131 5.48 8.44 4.28
C ARG A 131 6.70 8.11 3.42
N TYR A 132 6.59 7.11 2.56
CA TYR A 132 7.67 6.73 1.65
C TYR A 132 7.93 7.79 0.56
N ALA A 133 6.89 8.46 0.05
CA ALA A 133 7.05 9.59 -0.86
C ALA A 133 7.75 10.79 -0.17
N VAL A 134 7.40 11.10 1.08
CA VAL A 134 8.07 12.14 1.88
C VAL A 134 9.54 11.80 2.08
N PHE A 135 9.88 10.54 2.38
CA PHE A 135 11.26 10.08 2.51
C PHE A 135 12.10 10.34 1.25
N ILE A 136 11.55 10.05 0.06
CA ILE A 136 12.20 10.33 -1.22
C ILE A 136 12.42 11.84 -1.39
N PHE A 137 11.38 12.65 -1.16
CA PHE A 137 11.47 14.12 -1.28
C PHE A 137 12.53 14.72 -0.36
N ILE A 138 12.56 14.31 0.90
CA ILE A 138 13.56 14.79 1.86
C ILE A 138 14.97 14.42 1.37
N SER A 139 15.16 13.18 0.89
CA SER A 139 16.47 12.71 0.44
C SER A 139 16.96 13.47 -0.81
N VAL A 140 16.07 13.71 -1.77
CA VAL A 140 16.34 14.52 -2.97
C VAL A 140 16.65 15.98 -2.57
N SER A 141 15.84 16.56 -1.68
CA SER A 141 16.02 17.95 -1.23
C SER A 141 17.33 18.17 -0.47
N VAL A 142 17.68 17.25 0.42
CA VAL A 142 18.96 17.28 1.15
C VAL A 142 20.13 17.18 0.18
N THR A 143 20.04 16.32 -0.83
CA THR A 143 21.06 16.21 -1.88
C THR A 143 21.21 17.52 -2.64
N HIS A 144 20.11 18.15 -3.01
CA HIS A 144 20.11 19.45 -3.70
C HIS A 144 20.89 20.53 -2.93
N ILE A 145 20.67 20.60 -1.61
CA ILE A 145 21.30 21.56 -0.72
C ILE A 145 22.80 21.25 -0.56
N ILE A 146 23.17 19.97 -0.34
CA ILE A 146 24.56 19.55 -0.15
C ILE A 146 25.42 19.87 -1.38
N TYR A 147 24.89 19.61 -2.58
CA TYR A 147 25.57 19.85 -3.85
C TYR A 147 25.42 21.29 -4.37
N LYS A 148 24.78 22.18 -3.58
CA LYS A 148 24.64 23.61 -3.86
C LYS A 148 23.96 23.92 -5.20
N HIS A 149 23.02 23.08 -5.61
CA HIS A 149 22.18 23.38 -6.77
C HIS A 149 21.25 24.57 -6.48
N PRO A 150 20.75 25.28 -7.52
CA PRO A 150 19.91 26.45 -7.32
C PRO A 150 18.64 26.14 -6.50
N LEU A 151 18.41 26.91 -5.44
CA LEU A 151 17.33 26.62 -4.49
C LEU A 151 15.93 26.79 -5.10
N TYR A 152 15.77 27.59 -6.15
CA TYR A 152 14.47 27.71 -6.84
C TYR A 152 14.02 26.37 -7.44
N GLU A 153 14.96 25.48 -7.78
CA GLU A 153 14.63 24.15 -8.33
C GLU A 153 13.91 23.28 -7.30
N LEU A 154 14.15 23.50 -5.99
CA LEU A 154 13.42 22.81 -4.92
C LEU A 154 11.91 23.12 -4.96
N ALA A 155 11.52 24.32 -5.41
CA ALA A 155 10.11 24.65 -5.57
C ALA A 155 9.47 23.79 -6.68
N PHE A 156 10.17 23.61 -7.81
CA PHE A 156 9.71 22.73 -8.89
C PHE A 156 9.70 21.25 -8.46
N ILE A 157 10.74 20.81 -7.74
CA ILE A 157 10.80 19.45 -7.17
C ILE A 157 9.63 19.23 -6.21
N PHE A 158 9.28 20.21 -5.38
CA PHE A 158 8.16 20.13 -4.45
C PHE A 158 6.81 19.99 -5.18
N VAL A 159 6.58 20.74 -6.27
CA VAL A 159 5.36 20.62 -7.07
C VAL A 159 5.28 19.25 -7.77
N GLY A 160 6.40 18.78 -8.34
CA GLY A 160 6.50 17.45 -8.93
C GLY A 160 6.23 16.35 -7.89
N TRP A 161 6.80 16.49 -6.69
CA TRP A 161 6.56 15.60 -5.57
C TRP A 161 5.09 15.58 -5.13
N LEU A 162 4.44 16.74 -4.98
CA LEU A 162 3.02 16.81 -4.61
C LEU A 162 2.15 16.00 -5.57
N THR A 163 2.41 16.14 -6.88
CA THR A 163 1.68 15.41 -7.92
C THR A 163 1.94 13.90 -7.82
N ALA A 164 3.21 13.50 -7.70
CA ALA A 164 3.58 12.09 -7.57
C ALA A 164 3.03 11.44 -6.29
N ALA A 165 3.08 12.16 -5.17
CA ALA A 165 2.54 11.72 -3.88
C ALA A 165 1.02 11.57 -3.95
N PHE A 166 0.31 12.48 -4.62
CA PHE A 166 -1.12 12.37 -4.84
C PHE A 166 -1.48 11.15 -5.70
N VAL A 167 -0.78 10.95 -6.83
CA VAL A 167 -0.99 9.79 -7.70
C VAL A 167 -0.73 8.50 -6.94
N TYR A 168 0.40 8.39 -6.26
CA TYR A 168 0.77 7.18 -5.55
C TYR A 168 -0.15 6.89 -4.35
N GLY A 169 -0.43 7.90 -3.52
CA GLY A 169 -1.31 7.77 -2.36
C GLY A 169 -2.74 7.43 -2.77
N GLY A 170 -3.30 8.16 -3.75
CA GLY A 170 -4.65 7.94 -4.27
C GLY A 170 -4.79 6.56 -4.91
N PHE A 171 -3.81 6.15 -5.74
CA PHE A 171 -3.82 4.83 -6.35
C PHE A 171 -3.70 3.71 -5.31
N SER A 172 -2.84 3.89 -4.30
CA SER A 172 -2.70 2.94 -3.18
C SER A 172 -4.01 2.74 -2.42
N TYR A 173 -4.76 3.82 -2.17
CA TYR A 173 -6.08 3.76 -1.57
C TYR A 173 -7.07 2.97 -2.45
N ILE A 174 -7.23 3.39 -3.71
CA ILE A 174 -8.23 2.82 -4.63
C ILE A 174 -8.00 1.32 -4.86
N ILE A 175 -6.76 0.93 -5.15
CA ILE A 175 -6.40 -0.48 -5.37
C ILE A 175 -6.67 -1.31 -4.13
N SER A 176 -6.33 -0.77 -2.96
CA SER A 176 -6.57 -1.48 -1.70
C SER A 176 -8.06 -1.64 -1.41
N ASP A 177 -8.84 -0.60 -1.64
CA ASP A 177 -10.29 -0.65 -1.45
C ASP A 177 -10.91 -1.69 -2.40
N TYR A 178 -10.50 -1.71 -3.66
CA TYR A 178 -10.93 -2.69 -4.64
C TYR A 178 -10.67 -4.14 -4.20
N PHE A 179 -9.42 -4.49 -3.85
CA PHE A 179 -9.07 -5.87 -3.49
C PHE A 179 -9.66 -6.32 -2.14
N THR A 180 -9.83 -5.40 -1.19
CA THR A 180 -10.42 -5.72 0.11
C THR A 180 -11.94 -5.84 0.06
N GLY A 181 -12.61 -5.28 -0.96
CA GLY A 181 -14.07 -5.23 -1.06
C GLY A 181 -14.75 -6.60 -0.95
N SER A 182 -14.28 -7.58 -1.71
CA SER A 182 -14.84 -8.95 -1.69
C SER A 182 -14.74 -9.59 -0.31
N LYS A 183 -13.60 -9.43 0.36
CA LYS A 183 -13.38 -9.99 1.71
C LYS A 183 -14.23 -9.31 2.77
N ARG A 184 -14.45 -8.00 2.66
CA ARG A 184 -15.38 -7.25 3.54
C ARG A 184 -16.81 -7.78 3.42
N VAL A 185 -17.27 -8.03 2.20
CA VAL A 185 -18.60 -8.61 1.96
C VAL A 185 -18.72 -10.02 2.53
N GLU A 186 -17.70 -10.86 2.34
CA GLU A 186 -17.68 -12.22 2.90
C GLU A 186 -17.82 -12.22 4.43
N ILE A 187 -17.04 -11.40 5.14
CA ILE A 187 -17.08 -11.33 6.60
C ILE A 187 -18.44 -10.81 7.08
N LYS A 188 -18.98 -9.75 6.46
CA LYS A 188 -20.30 -9.21 6.80
C LYS A 188 -21.41 -10.25 6.64
N LYS A 189 -21.35 -11.08 5.58
CA LYS A 189 -22.29 -12.19 5.39
C LYS A 189 -22.18 -13.21 6.52
N ILE A 190 -20.96 -13.63 6.89
CA ILE A 190 -20.74 -14.60 7.97
C ILE A 190 -21.29 -14.08 9.31
N LEU A 191 -21.03 -12.81 9.63
CA LEU A 191 -21.53 -12.16 10.84
C LEU A 191 -23.06 -12.11 10.84
N SER A 192 -23.68 -11.65 9.75
CA SER A 192 -25.15 -11.58 9.64
C SER A 192 -25.82 -12.94 9.78
N PHE A 193 -25.30 -14.00 9.16
CA PHE A 193 -25.86 -15.34 9.30
C PHE A 193 -25.80 -15.85 10.74
N ARG A 194 -24.71 -15.53 11.47
CA ARG A 194 -24.51 -15.93 12.86
C ARG A 194 -25.40 -15.16 13.82
N ASP A 195 -25.56 -13.86 13.60
CA ASP A 195 -26.46 -13.02 14.39
C ASP A 195 -27.90 -13.52 14.30
N VAL A 196 -28.36 -13.86 13.09
CA VAL A 196 -29.66 -14.49 12.85
C VAL A 196 -29.80 -15.85 13.54
N THR A 197 -28.74 -16.66 13.61
CA THR A 197 -28.79 -17.97 14.30
C THR A 197 -28.74 -17.85 15.82
N ILE A 198 -28.01 -16.89 16.37
CA ILE A 198 -27.99 -16.59 17.81
C ILE A 198 -29.36 -16.11 18.26
N HIS A 199 -30.00 -15.21 17.50
CA HIS A 199 -31.36 -14.74 17.78
C HIS A 199 -32.42 -15.85 17.62
N LYS A 200 -32.24 -16.79 16.68
CA LYS A 200 -33.11 -17.98 16.56
C LYS A 200 -32.97 -18.95 17.75
N ASN A 201 -31.75 -19.14 18.26
CA ASN A 201 -31.47 -20.12 19.31
C ASN A 201 -31.69 -19.57 20.74
N HIS A 202 -31.74 -18.25 20.92
CA HIS A 202 -31.99 -17.59 22.22
C HIS A 202 -33.44 -17.13 22.42
N GLY A 203 -34.39 -17.60 21.60
CA GLY A 203 -35.82 -17.46 21.89
C GLY A 203 -36.31 -16.01 21.99
N ILE A 204 -36.51 -15.37 20.83
CA ILE A 204 -37.36 -14.18 20.69
C ILE A 204 -38.20 -14.49 19.43
N MET A 205 -39.44 -14.98 19.52
CA MET A 205 -40.65 -14.25 19.95
C MET A 205 -40.42 -12.75 20.18
N SER A 206 -40.30 -12.00 19.09
CA SER A 206 -40.96 -10.68 18.97
C SER A 206 -40.91 -10.21 17.51
N LEU A 207 -42.05 -10.39 16.84
CA LEU A 207 -42.54 -9.76 15.60
C LEU A 207 -41.90 -10.21 14.28
#